data_AF-A0A1Y4MQP3-F1
#
_entry.id   AF-A0A1Y4MQP3-F1
#
_cell.length_a   1.000
_cell.length_b   1.000
_cell.length_c   1.000
_cell.angle_alpha   90.00
_cell.angle_beta   90.00
_cell.angle_gamma   90.00
#
_symmetry.space_group_name_H-M   'P 1'
#
loop_
_entity.id
_entity.type
_entity.pdbx_description
1 polymer ?
#
loop_
_entity_poly.entity_id
_entity_poly.type
_entity_poly.pdbx_seq_one_letter_code
_entity_poly.pdbx_strand_id
1 'polypeptide(L)'
;MDQNDTDVEAGELPLRRVFNEELGCDVLDCAYLSAACAHCDDAPCVMACPFGAPRYLPDSGKMVKCDGCNERLKSGLMPACVRACTFGALTCMNEEEYQNSVKARALHAMLLATGHRS
;
A
#
# COMPACT_ATOMS: atom_id res chain seq x y z
N MET A 1 -10.85 2.91 6.22
CA MET A 1 -10.31 2.29 5.01
C MET A 1 -9.99 0.83 5.25
N ASP A 2 -11.02 0.00 5.18
CA ASP A 2 -10.89 -1.42 4.89
C ASP A 2 -10.85 -1.63 3.35
N GLN A 3 -10.79 -2.88 2.88
CA GLN A 3 -10.73 -3.17 1.44
C GLN A 3 -12.04 -2.88 0.68
N ASN A 4 -13.12 -2.53 1.39
CA ASN A 4 -14.44 -2.26 0.83
C ASN A 4 -14.78 -0.76 0.80
N ASP A 5 -13.98 0.09 1.44
CA ASP A 5 -14.11 1.56 1.40
C ASP A 5 -13.69 2.09 0.01
N THR A 6 -14.56 1.92 -0.99
CA THR A 6 -14.38 2.34 -2.40
C THR A 6 -15.55 3.23 -2.83
N ASP A 7 -15.27 4.41 -3.35
CA ASP A 7 -16.30 5.28 -3.95
C ASP A 7 -16.55 4.90 -5.42
N VAL A 8 -17.56 4.06 -5.64
CA VAL A 8 -17.93 3.58 -6.98
C VAL A 8 -18.42 4.72 -7.88
N GLU A 9 -19.11 5.71 -7.32
CA GLU A 9 -19.65 6.85 -8.08
C GLU A 9 -18.52 7.79 -8.53
N ALA A 10 -17.48 7.95 -7.71
CA ALA A 10 -16.26 8.65 -8.08
C ALA A 10 -15.36 7.86 -9.06
N GLY A 11 -15.75 6.64 -9.44
CA GLY A 11 -14.99 5.78 -10.35
C GLY A 11 -13.74 5.17 -9.71
N GLU A 12 -13.71 5.05 -8.38
CA GLU A 12 -12.58 4.43 -7.69
C GLU A 12 -12.52 2.93 -7.96
N LEU A 13 -11.31 2.45 -8.23
CA LEU A 13 -11.09 1.01 -8.37
C LEU A 13 -11.04 0.38 -6.97
N PRO A 14 -11.75 -0.74 -6.76
CA PRO A 14 -11.73 -1.42 -5.48
C PRO A 14 -10.34 -1.96 -5.17
N LEU A 15 -9.89 -1.79 -3.93
CA LEU A 15 -8.63 -2.37 -3.42
C LEU A 15 -8.72 -3.89 -3.16
N ARG A 16 -9.87 -4.49 -3.48
CA ARG A 16 -10.16 -5.92 -3.39
C ARG A 16 -9.61 -6.67 -4.60
N ARG A 17 -9.04 -7.84 -4.35
CA ARG A 17 -8.68 -8.79 -5.41
C ARG A 17 -9.85 -9.74 -5.67
N VAL A 18 -10.25 -9.91 -6.93
CA VAL A 18 -11.19 -10.94 -7.36
C VAL A 18 -10.40 -12.09 -7.96
N PHE A 19 -10.64 -13.29 -7.48
CA PHE A 19 -10.05 -14.51 -8.04
C PHE A 19 -11.04 -15.11 -9.03
N ASN A 20 -10.51 -15.53 -10.17
CA ASN A 20 -11.27 -16.28 -11.17
C ASN A 20 -10.83 -17.72 -11.03
N GLU A 21 -11.77 -18.60 -10.67
CA GLU A 21 -11.51 -20.02 -10.49
C GLU A 21 -12.35 -20.81 -11.49
N GLU A 22 -11.68 -21.58 -12.35
CA GLU A 22 -12.33 -22.50 -13.26
C GLU A 22 -12.72 -23.76 -12.46
N LEU A 23 -14.01 -23.91 -12.19
CA LEU A 23 -14.52 -25.10 -11.51
C LEU A 23 -14.69 -26.17 -12.58
N GLY A 24 -13.76 -27.11 -12.66
CA GLY A 24 -13.80 -28.19 -13.63
C GLY A 24 -15.09 -29.00 -13.53
N CYS A 25 -15.99 -28.82 -14.50
CA CYS A 25 -16.91 -29.83 -14.99
C CYS A 25 -17.30 -29.47 -16.44
N ASP A 26 -17.94 -30.39 -17.14
CA ASP A 26 -18.07 -30.46 -18.61
C ASP A 26 -18.77 -29.28 -19.33
N VAL A 27 -19.06 -28.19 -18.60
CA VAL A 27 -19.60 -26.93 -19.08
C VAL A 27 -18.79 -25.82 -18.38
N LEU A 28 -18.25 -24.87 -19.13
CA LEU A 28 -17.35 -23.81 -18.65
C LEU A 28 -18.02 -22.95 -17.54
N ASP A 29 -17.93 -23.38 -16.29
CA ASP A 29 -18.42 -22.66 -15.11
C ASP A 29 -17.25 -21.89 -14.46
N CYS A 30 -17.18 -20.60 -14.75
CA CYS A 30 -16.26 -19.68 -14.08
C CYS A 30 -16.88 -19.19 -12.76
N ALA A 31 -16.19 -19.39 -11.64
CA ALA A 31 -16.53 -18.75 -10.37
C ALA A 31 -15.67 -17.50 -10.14
N TYR A 32 -16.31 -16.43 -9.67
CA TYR A 32 -15.65 -15.19 -9.26
C TYR A 32 -15.67 -15.07 -7.74
N LEU A 33 -14.54 -15.33 -7.10
CA LEU A 33 -14.41 -15.23 -5.65
C LEU A 33 -13.88 -13.86 -5.24
N SER A 34 -14.72 -13.17 -4.47
CA SER A 34 -14.40 -11.94 -3.76
C SER A 34 -13.87 -12.23 -2.36
N ALA A 35 -12.57 -12.40 -2.18
CA ALA A 35 -12.01 -12.49 -0.84
C ALA A 35 -11.68 -11.08 -0.30
N ALA A 36 -12.12 -10.80 0.93
CA ALA A 36 -11.80 -9.57 1.66
C ALA A 36 -11.40 -9.89 3.10
N CYS A 37 -10.85 -8.91 3.81
CA CYS A 37 -10.58 -9.00 5.24
C CYS A 37 -11.88 -9.32 6.02
N ALA A 38 -11.87 -10.40 6.80
CA ALA A 38 -13.04 -10.82 7.57
C ALA A 38 -13.15 -10.17 8.96
N HIS A 39 -12.15 -9.38 9.37
CA HIS A 39 -12.07 -8.74 10.69
C HIS A 39 -12.25 -9.73 11.86
N CYS A 40 -11.59 -10.89 11.80
CA CYS A 40 -11.72 -11.96 12.79
C CYS A 40 -11.42 -11.47 14.22
N ASP A 41 -12.23 -11.91 15.19
CA ASP A 41 -11.96 -11.67 16.62
C ASP A 41 -10.69 -12.39 17.08
N ASP A 42 -10.51 -13.64 16.65
CA ASP A 42 -9.23 -14.33 16.70
C ASP A 42 -8.46 -14.04 15.40
N ALA A 43 -7.60 -13.02 15.45
CA ALA A 43 -6.88 -12.46 14.30
C ALA A 43 -5.44 -13.00 14.21
N PRO A 44 -5.19 -14.17 13.58
CA PRO A 44 -3.85 -14.75 13.48
C PRO A 44 -2.88 -13.84 12.71
N CYS A 45 -3.38 -12.96 11.84
CA CYS A 45 -2.58 -11.97 11.13
C CYS A 45 -1.91 -10.94 12.04
N VAL A 46 -2.52 -10.62 13.19
CA VAL A 46 -1.91 -9.76 14.22
C VAL A 46 -0.76 -10.50 14.88
N MET A 47 -1.00 -11.75 15.30
CA MET A 47 0.00 -12.58 15.98
C MET A 47 1.20 -12.92 15.08
N ALA A 48 0.96 -13.10 13.79
CA ALA A 48 2.00 -13.45 12.83
C ALA A 48 2.91 -12.28 12.45
N CYS A 49 2.47 -11.03 12.63
CA CYS A 49 3.23 -9.87 12.16
C CYS A 49 4.19 -9.34 13.24
N PRO A 50 5.52 -9.49 13.09
CA PRO A 50 6.48 -9.05 14.10
C PRO A 50 6.58 -7.52 14.22
N PHE A 51 6.08 -6.79 13.23
CA PHE A 51 6.14 -5.33 13.18
C PHE A 51 4.85 -4.66 13.68
N GLY A 52 3.82 -5.43 14.02
CA GLY A 52 2.52 -4.88 14.47
C GLY A 52 1.83 -4.00 13.41
N ALA A 53 2.06 -4.28 12.14
CA ALA A 53 1.48 -3.51 11.03
C ALA A 53 -0.06 -3.62 10.98
N PRO A 54 -0.67 -4.82 11.01
CA PRO A 54 -2.09 -4.98 11.24
C PRO A 54 -2.40 -4.90 12.74
N ARG A 55 -3.49 -4.22 13.10
CA ARG A 55 -3.97 -4.11 14.48
C ARG A 55 -5.46 -4.36 14.54
N TYR A 56 -5.93 -4.97 15.62
CA TYR A 56 -7.35 -5.10 15.91
C TYR A 56 -7.78 -3.94 16.82
N LEU A 57 -8.91 -3.29 16.52
CA LEU A 57 -9.51 -2.26 17.35
C LEU A 57 -10.73 -2.82 18.08
N PRO A 58 -10.63 -3.16 19.38
CA PRO A 58 -11.70 -3.82 20.12
C PRO A 58 -13.01 -3.03 20.12
N ASP A 59 -12.93 -1.71 20.25
CA ASP A 59 -14.11 -0.83 20.34
C ASP A 59 -14.97 -0.86 19.07
N SER A 60 -14.35 -1.13 17.92
CA SER A 60 -15.02 -1.14 16.61
C SER A 60 -15.21 -2.55 16.04
N GLY A 61 -14.56 -3.56 16.63
CA GLY A 61 -14.46 -4.91 16.07
C GLY A 61 -13.73 -4.98 14.72
N LYS A 62 -12.95 -3.95 14.36
CA LYS A 62 -12.33 -3.85 13.03
C LYS A 62 -10.81 -4.01 13.09
N MET A 63 -10.31 -4.86 12.20
CA MET A 63 -8.92 -4.82 11.74
C MET A 63 -8.58 -3.51 11.01
N VAL A 64 -7.45 -2.91 11.36
CA VAL A 64 -6.89 -1.70 10.75
C VAL A 64 -5.41 -1.90 10.39
N LYS A 65 -4.97 -1.15 9.38
CA LYS A 65 -3.56 -1.05 8.96
C LYS A 65 -3.29 0.35 8.44
N CYS A 66 -2.02 0.70 8.25
CA CYS A 66 -1.65 1.93 7.56
C CYS A 66 -2.28 1.95 6.15
N ASP A 67 -2.88 3.07 5.79
CA ASP A 67 -3.50 3.34 4.48
C ASP A 67 -2.60 4.21 3.58
N GLY A 68 -1.39 4.54 4.04
CA GLY A 68 -0.48 5.42 3.32
C GLY A 68 -0.94 6.88 3.26
N CYS A 69 -1.87 7.29 4.12
CA CYS A 69 -2.50 8.62 4.08
C CYS A 69 -3.21 8.90 2.74
N ASN A 70 -3.94 7.91 2.19
CA ASN A 70 -4.58 7.98 0.88
C ASN A 70 -5.38 9.28 0.65
N GLU A 71 -6.24 9.67 1.60
CA GLU A 71 -7.05 10.90 1.49
C GLU A 71 -6.20 12.18 1.44
N ARG A 72 -5.06 12.19 2.15
CA ARG A 72 -4.12 13.32 2.10
C ARG A 72 -3.48 13.40 0.72
N LEU A 73 -3.04 12.26 0.18
CA LEU A 73 -2.43 12.18 -1.14
C LEU A 73 -3.41 12.62 -2.24
N LYS A 74 -4.67 12.16 -2.19
CA LYS A 74 -5.74 12.61 -3.10
C LYS A 74 -5.94 14.13 -3.03
N SER A 75 -5.77 14.72 -1.85
CA SER A 75 -5.86 16.17 -1.64
C SER A 75 -4.57 16.93 -1.97
N GLY A 76 -3.56 16.29 -2.56
CA GLY A 76 -2.26 16.91 -2.87
C GLY A 76 -1.39 17.20 -1.65
N LEU A 77 -1.71 16.61 -0.49
CA LEU A 77 -0.97 16.79 0.76
C LEU A 77 0.00 15.63 1.00
N MET A 78 1.16 15.93 1.58
CA MET A 78 2.12 14.92 2.00
C MET A 78 1.55 14.00 3.10
N PRO A 79 1.96 12.71 3.15
CA PRO A 79 1.61 11.82 4.25
C PRO A 79 2.01 12.41 5.61
N ALA A 80 1.22 12.11 6.64
CA ALA A 80 1.42 12.71 7.96
C ALA A 80 2.80 12.35 8.55
N CYS A 81 3.25 11.11 8.39
CA CYS A 81 4.56 10.66 8.87
C CYS A 81 5.73 11.34 8.13
N VAL A 82 5.59 11.55 6.81
CA VAL A 82 6.60 12.25 6.01
C VAL A 82 6.67 13.72 6.40
N ARG A 83 5.52 14.39 6.51
CA ARG A 83 5.44 15.79 6.95
C ARG A 83 5.99 15.99 8.37
N ALA A 84 5.77 15.03 9.27
CA ALA A 84 6.23 15.12 10.65
C ALA A 84 7.74 14.86 10.81
N CYS A 85 8.40 14.28 9.81
CA CYS A 85 9.81 13.94 9.87
C CYS A 85 10.69 15.21 9.77
N THR A 86 11.16 15.72 10.90
CA THR A 86 12.01 16.91 10.97
C THR A 86 13.40 16.70 10.36
N PHE A 87 13.90 15.46 10.36
CA PHE A 87 15.20 15.11 9.81
C PHE A 87 15.22 14.91 8.30
N GLY A 88 14.05 14.90 7.64
CA GLY A 88 13.95 14.62 6.21
C GLY A 88 14.37 13.19 5.83
N ALA A 89 14.26 12.23 6.77
CA ALA A 89 14.63 10.83 6.54
C ALA A 89 13.57 10.06 5.72
N LEU A 90 12.35 10.59 5.63
CA LEU A 90 11.24 9.97 4.91
C LEU A 90 10.83 10.87 3.75
N THR A 91 10.63 10.26 2.58
CA THR A 91 10.11 10.93 1.38
C THR A 91 9.08 10.00 0.73
N CYS A 92 7.89 10.53 0.44
CA CYS A 92 6.92 9.84 -0.40
C CYS A 92 7.19 10.24 -1.85
N MET A 93 7.31 9.26 -2.73
CA MET A 93 7.63 9.48 -4.15
C MET A 93 6.90 8.43 -4.99
N ASN A 94 6.62 8.78 -6.25
CA ASN A 94 6.10 7.81 -7.21
C ASN A 94 7.25 6.98 -7.82
N GLU A 95 6.89 5.97 -8.62
CA GLU A 95 7.86 5.07 -9.22
C GLU A 95 8.88 5.81 -10.11
N GLU A 96 8.42 6.75 -10.94
CA GLU A 96 9.30 7.52 -11.83
C GLU A 96 10.31 8.38 -11.05
N GLU A 97 9.83 9.12 -10.05
CA GLU A 97 10.64 9.90 -9.13
C GLU A 97 11.68 9.04 -8.42
N TYR A 98 11.28 7.86 -7.95
CA TYR A 98 12.18 6.90 -7.30
C TYR A 98 13.28 6.46 -8.27
N GLN A 99 12.93 6.01 -9.47
CA GLN A 99 13.89 5.58 -10.49
C GLN A 99 14.86 6.70 -10.86
N ASN A 100 14.37 7.93 -10.99
CA ASN A 100 15.21 9.10 -11.27
C ASN A 100 16.16 9.40 -10.09
N SER A 101 15.71 9.26 -8.84
CA SER A 101 16.55 9.44 -7.66
C SER A 101 17.68 8.40 -7.58
N VAL A 102 17.40 7.15 -7.95
CA VAL A 102 18.39 6.07 -7.98
C VAL A 102 19.41 6.32 -9.08
N LYS A 103 18.97 6.67 -10.29
CA LYS A 103 19.86 7.04 -11.41
C LYS A 103 20.75 8.22 -11.06
N ALA A 104 20.18 9.26 -10.44
CA ALA A 104 20.94 10.44 -10.01
C ALA A 104 22.01 10.09 -8.97
N ARG A 105 21.68 9.24 -7.99
CA ARG A 105 22.65 8.73 -7.00
C ARG A 105 23.75 7.90 -7.65
N ALA A 106 23.40 7.00 -8.58
CA ALA A 106 24.36 6.20 -9.32
C ALA A 106 25.29 7.07 -10.17
N LEU A 107 24.74 8.05 -10.90
CA LEU A 107 25.50 9.03 -11.67
C LEU A 107 26.44 9.84 -10.78
N HIS A 108 25.94 10.34 -9.65
CA HIS A 108 26.77 11.10 -8.70
C HIS A 108 27.94 10.26 -8.16
N ALA A 109 27.69 9.00 -7.82
CA ALA A 109 28.75 8.07 -7.41
C ALA A 109 29.79 7.84 -8.52
N MET A 110 29.37 7.72 -9.78
CA MET A 110 30.27 7.58 -10.93
C MET A 110 31.11 8.83 -11.20
N LEU A 111 30.52 10.03 -11.09
CA LEU A 111 31.24 11.31 -11.25
C LEU A 111 32.32 11.49 -10.17
N LEU A 112 32.00 11.13 -8.93
CA LEU A 112 32.97 11.12 -7.83
C LEU A 112 34.10 10.11 -8.08
N ALA A 113 33.77 8.90 -8.55
CA ALA A 113 34.75 7.85 -8.85
C ALA A 113 35.68 8.22 -10.02
N THR A 114 35.20 9.04 -10.96
CA THR A 114 35.98 9.52 -12.12
C THR A 114 36.73 10.83 -11.84
N GLY A 115 36.73 11.31 -10.59
CA GLY A 115 37.49 12.48 -10.16
C GLY A 115 36.88 13.83 -10.55
N HIS A 116 35.67 13.84 -11.13
CA HIS A 116 34.89 15.07 -11.31
C HIS A 116 34.32 15.50 -9.95
N ARG A 117 35.04 16.38 -9.26
CA ARG A 117 34.51 17.09 -8.09
C ARG A 117 33.68 18.28 -8.60
N SER A 118 32.39 18.25 -8.26
CA SER A 118 31.43 19.35 -8.42
C SER A 118 31.84 20.59 -7.64
#